data_AF-A0A1S9MCT4-F1
#
_entry.id   AF-A0A1S9MCT4-F1
#
_cell.length_a   1.000
_cell.length_b   1.000
_cell.length_c   1.000
_cell.angle_alpha   90.00
_cell.angle_beta   90.00
_cell.angle_gamma   90.00
#
_symmetry.space_group_name_H-M   'P 1'
#
loop_
_entity.id
_entity.type
_entity.pdbx_description
1 polymer ?
#
loop_
_entity_poly.entity_id
_entity_poly.type
_entity_poly.pdbx_seq_one_letter_code
_entity_poly.pdbx_strand_id
1 'polypeptide(L)'
;MDSNPVIKPKVATPALILASVAVAIAAAFIPEVRWPGNAGLTIVWAVLLVLAGLIGALWLVRARRRRSWLVEANKRWDRFEEARRTHGTTAEITVLSVDALEPTGSWITINWNRFGHVQRAWLEALAEPIWAGSVLLISPDPGQVRPGMPWPATYFIQASYVFAWAPATVSVPRLGREAIAGAMNFK
;
A
#
# COMPACT_ATOMS: atom_id res chain seq x y z
N MET A 1 8.16 -1.06 -17.24
CA MET A 1 7.69 -1.97 -16.17
C MET A 1 6.89 -1.14 -15.19
N ASP A 2 5.58 -1.05 -15.41
CA ASP A 2 4.67 -0.34 -14.52
C ASP A 2 4.63 -1.06 -13.17
N SER A 3 5.27 -0.45 -12.18
CA SER A 3 5.33 -1.02 -10.84
C SER A 3 3.96 -0.92 -10.20
N ASN A 4 3.39 -2.05 -9.78
CA ASN A 4 2.07 -2.11 -9.14
C ASN A 4 1.99 -1.11 -7.98
N PRO A 5 1.18 -0.04 -8.11
CA PRO A 5 1.10 1.03 -7.12
C PRO A 5 0.39 0.60 -5.82
N VAL A 6 -0.22 -0.58 -5.77
CA VAL A 6 -0.89 -1.13 -4.58
C VAL A 6 0.09 -1.81 -3.64
N ILE A 7 1.22 -2.30 -4.16
CA ILE A 7 2.22 -3.01 -3.37
C ILE A 7 3.06 -2.01 -2.59
N LYS A 8 2.91 -2.05 -1.26
CA LYS A 8 3.72 -1.24 -0.33
C LYS A 8 5.20 -1.66 -0.44
N PRO A 9 6.13 -0.73 -0.71
CA PRO A 9 7.55 -1.05 -0.76
C PRO A 9 8.04 -1.51 0.62
N LYS A 10 8.66 -2.70 0.68
CA LYS A 10 9.29 -3.24 1.89
C LYS A 10 10.53 -2.42 2.23
N VAL A 11 10.52 -1.76 3.38
CA VAL A 11 11.64 -0.90 3.82
C VAL A 11 12.70 -1.70 4.57
N ALA A 12 12.26 -2.60 5.45
CA ALA A 12 13.12 -3.46 6.23
C ALA A 12 13.08 -4.89 5.68
N THR A 13 14.21 -5.38 5.20
CA THR A 13 14.44 -6.81 4.97
C THR A 13 15.23 -7.36 6.17
N PRO A 14 14.98 -8.60 6.64
CA PRO A 14 15.72 -9.20 7.75
C PRO A 14 17.23 -9.10 7.58
N ALA A 15 17.72 -9.32 6.35
CA ALA A 15 19.14 -9.17 6.00
C ALA A 15 19.69 -7.75 6.23
N LEU A 16 18.91 -6.70 5.97
CA LEU A 16 19.35 -5.31 6.18
C LEU A 16 19.42 -4.98 7.68
N ILE A 17 18.47 -5.50 8.46
CA ILE A 17 18.47 -5.38 9.92
C ILE A 17 19.69 -6.10 10.49
N LEU A 18 19.90 -7.36 10.10
CA LEU A 18 21.05 -8.16 10.55
C LEU A 18 22.38 -7.51 10.17
N ALA A 19 22.53 -6.99 8.94
CA ALA A 19 23.72 -6.27 8.52
C ALA A 19 23.93 -4.99 9.35
N SER A 20 22.87 -4.22 9.64
CA SER A 20 22.98 -3.01 10.46
C SER A 20 23.38 -3.32 11.91
N VAL A 21 22.85 -4.40 12.49
CA VAL A 21 23.18 -4.85 13.84
C VAL A 21 24.62 -5.36 13.89
N ALA A 22 25.04 -6.16 12.90
CA ALA A 22 26.40 -6.67 12.82
C ALA A 22 27.44 -5.55 12.72
N VAL A 23 27.18 -4.52 11.91
CA VAL A 23 28.06 -3.34 11.79
C VAL A 23 28.07 -2.51 13.07
N ALA A 24 26.93 -2.35 13.76
CA ALA A 24 26.86 -1.64 15.04
C ALA A 24 27.63 -2.37 16.15
N ILE A 25 27.49 -3.70 16.24
CA ILE A 25 28.24 -4.54 17.16
C ILE A 25 29.74 -4.44 16.85
N ALA A 26 30.15 -4.61 15.59
CA ALA A 26 31.55 -4.48 15.20
C ALA A 26 32.14 -3.11 15.57
N ALA A 27 31.41 -2.02 15.37
CA ALA A 27 31.85 -0.68 15.74
C ALA A 27 31.95 -0.47 17.26
N ALA A 28 31.11 -1.13 18.06
CA ALA A 28 31.09 -0.98 19.52
C ALA A 28 32.23 -1.73 20.23
N PHE A 29 32.71 -2.84 19.68
CA PHE A 29 33.75 -3.69 20.30
C PHE A 29 35.20 -3.31 19.92
N ILE A 30 35.41 -2.51 18.89
CA ILE A 30 36.76 -2.08 18.45
C ILE A 30 37.44 -1.03 19.37
N PRO A 31 36.76 -0.05 19.99
CA PRO A 31 37.43 0.98 20.79
C PRO A 31 38.07 0.47 22.09
N GLU A 32 37.76 -0.75 22.56
CA GLU A 32 38.43 -1.38 23.70
C GLU A 32 39.85 -1.87 23.36
N VAL A 33 40.20 -1.97 22.07
CA VAL A 33 41.55 -2.27 21.61
C VAL A 33 42.37 -0.98 21.63
N ARG A 34 43.10 -0.78 22.73
CA ARG A 34 44.05 0.31 22.98
C ARG A 34 44.81 0.71 21.70
N TRP A 35 44.66 1.95 21.26
CA TRP A 35 45.26 2.50 20.04
C TRP A 35 46.75 2.82 20.27
N PRO A 36 47.68 2.16 19.56
CA PRO A 36 48.78 2.92 18.98
C PRO A 36 49.14 2.41 17.56
N GLY A 37 49.20 3.33 16.58
CA GLY A 37 49.99 3.18 15.35
C GLY A 37 49.77 1.97 14.42
N ASN A 38 48.79 1.11 14.69
CA ASN A 38 48.64 -0.15 13.96
C ASN A 38 47.81 0.07 12.68
N ALA A 39 48.49 0.11 11.53
CA ALA A 39 47.88 0.34 10.22
C ALA A 39 46.75 -0.66 9.90
N GLY A 40 46.79 -1.86 10.48
CA GLY A 40 45.72 -2.85 10.36
C GLY A 40 44.38 -2.38 10.96
N LEU A 41 44.41 -1.75 12.14
CA LEU A 41 43.19 -1.24 12.80
C LEU A 41 42.59 -0.07 12.02
N THR A 42 43.41 0.79 11.42
CA THR A 42 42.92 1.89 10.57
C THR A 42 42.23 1.38 9.30
N ILE A 43 42.72 0.29 8.69
CA ILE A 43 42.07 -0.33 7.52
C ILE A 43 40.71 -0.92 7.92
N VAL A 44 40.62 -1.62 9.06
CA VAL A 44 39.35 -2.18 9.55
C VAL A 44 38.32 -1.09 9.83
N TRP A 45 38.73 0.01 10.46
CA TRP A 45 37.85 1.18 10.67
C TRP A 45 37.37 1.79 9.35
N ALA A 46 38.26 1.95 8.37
CA ALA A 46 37.90 2.47 7.06
C ALA A 46 36.86 1.56 6.37
N VAL A 47 37.03 0.24 6.42
CA VAL A 47 36.07 -0.73 5.86
C VAL A 47 34.72 -0.65 6.56
N LEU A 48 34.69 -0.54 7.90
CA LEU A 48 33.44 -0.41 8.65
C LEU A 48 32.69 0.88 8.33
N LEU A 49 33.41 2.00 8.21
CA LEU A 49 32.80 3.28 7.81
C LEU A 49 32.19 3.20 6.40
N VAL A 50 32.87 2.55 5.46
CA VAL A 50 32.34 2.33 4.11
C VAL A 50 31.08 1.46 4.15
N LEU A 51 31.09 0.35 4.91
CA LEU A 51 29.92 -0.51 5.06
C LEU A 51 28.74 0.20 5.74
N ALA A 52 29.00 0.98 6.79
CA ALA A 52 27.99 1.79 7.45
C ALA A 52 27.38 2.83 6.49
N GLY A 53 28.21 3.48 5.68
CA GLY A 53 27.77 4.41 4.64
C GLY A 53 26.89 3.74 3.59
N LEU A 54 27.26 2.55 3.11
CA LEU A 54 26.47 1.78 2.15
C LEU A 54 25.11 1.36 2.73
N ILE A 55 25.08 0.87 3.97
CA ILE A 55 23.83 0.51 4.66
C ILE A 55 22.95 1.75 4.84
N GLY A 56 23.52 2.87 5.28
CA GLY A 56 22.81 4.14 5.43
C GLY A 56 22.22 4.64 4.10
N ALA A 57 22.97 4.56 3.01
CA ALA A 57 22.50 4.93 1.68
C ALA A 57 21.34 4.03 1.22
N LEU A 58 21.41 2.71 1.47
CA LEU A 58 20.31 1.77 1.17
C LEU A 58 19.04 2.10 1.97
N TRP A 59 19.16 2.41 3.26
CA TRP A 59 18.05 2.87 4.09
C TRP A 59 17.45 4.16 3.54
N LEU A 60 18.28 5.13 3.16
CA LEU A 60 17.83 6.42 2.63
C LEU A 60 17.04 6.23 1.32
N VAL A 61 17.56 5.44 0.39
CA VAL A 61 16.88 5.15 -0.88
C VAL A 61 15.54 4.46 -0.64
N ARG A 62 15.48 3.46 0.25
CA ARG A 62 14.22 2.77 0.57
C ARG A 62 13.23 3.66 1.31
N ALA A 63 13.69 4.50 2.23
CA ALA A 63 12.87 5.47 2.92
C ALA A 63 12.28 6.49 1.95
N ARG A 64 13.08 7.00 0.99
CA ARG A 64 12.61 7.89 -0.08
C ARG A 64 11.54 7.22 -0.94
N ARG A 65 11.77 5.97 -1.39
CA ARG A 65 10.79 5.20 -2.16
C ARG A 65 9.48 4.98 -1.41
N ARG A 66 9.54 4.71 -0.09
CA ARG A 66 8.33 4.59 0.74
C ARG A 66 7.59 5.94 0.83
N ARG A 67 8.31 7.03 1.05
CA ARG A 67 7.71 8.37 1.13
C ARG A 67 7.02 8.75 -0.17
N SER A 68 7.67 8.56 -1.32
CA SER A 68 7.05 8.83 -2.63
C SER A 68 5.81 7.97 -2.86
N TRP A 69 5.88 6.68 -2.51
CA TRP A 69 4.72 5.78 -2.60
C TRP A 69 3.55 6.24 -1.71
N LEU A 70 3.83 6.66 -0.46
CA LEU A 70 2.80 7.18 0.45
C LEU A 70 2.16 8.47 -0.08
N VAL A 71 2.96 9.38 -0.64
CA VAL A 71 2.44 10.63 -1.23
C VAL A 71 1.50 10.31 -2.39
N GLU A 72 1.89 9.42 -3.30
CA GLU A 72 1.03 9.03 -4.42
C GLU A 72 -0.21 8.24 -4.00
N ALA A 73 -0.09 7.36 -3.00
CA ALA A 73 -1.23 6.65 -2.45
C ALA A 73 -2.23 7.60 -1.76
N ASN A 74 -1.74 8.59 -1.03
CA ASN A 74 -2.58 9.62 -0.40
C ASN A 74 -3.29 10.47 -1.46
N LYS A 75 -2.60 10.92 -2.51
CA LYS A 75 -3.24 11.63 -3.62
C LYS A 75 -4.38 10.83 -4.26
N ARG A 76 -4.22 9.50 -4.39
CA ARG A 76 -5.30 8.64 -4.89
C ARG A 76 -6.47 8.55 -3.92
N TRP A 77 -6.21 8.46 -2.62
CA TRP A 77 -7.25 8.51 -1.60
C TRP A 77 -7.98 9.85 -1.55
N ASP A 78 -7.27 10.96 -1.74
CA ASP A 78 -7.88 12.29 -1.81
C ASP A 78 -8.84 12.39 -3.01
N ARG A 79 -8.42 11.91 -4.19
CA ARG A 79 -9.29 11.81 -5.38
C ARG A 79 -10.47 10.86 -5.15
N PHE A 80 -10.24 9.76 -4.44
CA PHE A 80 -11.29 8.78 -4.12
C PHE A 80 -12.36 9.38 -3.22
N GLU A 81 -11.96 10.09 -2.16
CA GLU A 81 -12.89 10.78 -1.27
C GLU A 81 -13.59 11.94 -1.97
N GLU A 82 -12.91 12.66 -2.85
CA GLU A 82 -13.54 13.71 -3.66
C GLU A 82 -14.60 13.14 -4.61
N ALA A 83 -14.28 12.06 -5.33
CA ALA A 83 -15.23 11.34 -6.17
C ALA A 83 -16.41 10.81 -5.35
N ARG A 84 -16.16 10.30 -4.15
CA ARG A 84 -17.20 9.82 -3.23
C ARG A 84 -18.14 10.92 -2.74
N ARG A 85 -17.64 12.14 -2.55
CA ARG A 85 -18.47 13.30 -2.19
C ARG A 85 -19.27 13.82 -3.38
N THR A 86 -18.65 13.82 -4.56
CA THR A 86 -19.25 14.32 -5.80
C THR A 86 -20.35 13.39 -6.30
N HIS A 87 -20.12 12.09 -6.23
CA HIS A 87 -21.05 11.06 -6.68
C HIS A 87 -21.86 10.54 -5.49
N GLY A 88 -23.17 10.78 -5.50
CA GLY A 88 -24.07 10.42 -4.40
C GLY A 88 -24.09 8.92 -4.07
N THR A 89 -24.95 8.14 -4.72
CA THR A 89 -25.10 6.71 -4.43
C THR A 89 -23.89 5.91 -4.92
N THR A 90 -22.90 5.76 -4.06
CA THR A 90 -21.68 4.99 -4.34
C THR A 90 -21.51 3.84 -3.37
N ALA A 91 -20.82 2.79 -3.83
CA ALA A 91 -20.44 1.63 -3.06
C ALA A 91 -18.93 1.41 -3.15
N GLU A 92 -18.35 0.95 -2.05
CA GLU A 92 -16.94 0.62 -1.96
C GLU A 92 -16.79 -0.89 -2.06
N ILE A 93 -16.01 -1.33 -3.04
CA ILE A 93 -15.67 -2.73 -3.22
C ILE A 93 -14.15 -2.88 -3.21
N THR A 94 -13.65 -3.95 -2.60
CA THR A 94 -12.22 -4.27 -2.62
C THR A 94 -11.97 -5.42 -3.59
N VAL A 95 -11.04 -5.23 -4.53
CA VAL A 95 -10.58 -6.27 -5.45
C VAL A 95 -9.64 -7.20 -4.68
N LEU A 96 -10.03 -8.46 -4.50
CA LEU A 96 -9.23 -9.48 -3.81
C LEU A 96 -8.28 -10.19 -4.78
N SER A 97 -8.76 -10.58 -5.95
CA SER A 97 -7.98 -11.23 -7.01
C SER A 97 -8.41 -10.75 -8.39
N VAL A 98 -7.48 -10.87 -9.33
CA VAL A 98 -7.73 -10.73 -10.77
C VAL A 98 -7.39 -12.08 -11.37
N ASP A 99 -8.41 -12.82 -11.78
CA ASP A 99 -8.31 -14.24 -12.11
C ASP A 99 -7.94 -14.46 -13.59
N ALA A 100 -8.53 -13.67 -14.49
CA ALA A 100 -8.24 -13.71 -15.91
C ALA A 100 -8.38 -12.33 -16.55
N LEU A 101 -7.40 -11.96 -17.38
CA LEU A 101 -7.38 -10.72 -18.14
C LEU A 101 -7.86 -11.02 -19.57
N GLU A 102 -8.93 -10.36 -20.00
CA GLU A 102 -9.49 -10.45 -21.33
C GLU A 102 -9.45 -9.07 -22.03
N PRO A 103 -9.51 -8.99 -23.36
CA PRO A 103 -9.46 -7.70 -24.07
C PRO A 103 -10.61 -6.75 -23.71
N THR A 104 -11.76 -7.31 -23.34
CA THR A 104 -12.98 -6.58 -23.00
C THR A 104 -13.13 -6.30 -21.51
N GLY A 105 -12.29 -6.90 -20.67
CA GLY A 105 -12.43 -6.81 -19.22
C GLY A 105 -11.62 -7.84 -18.46
N SER A 106 -11.97 -8.07 -17.21
CA SER A 106 -11.27 -9.01 -16.36
C SER A 106 -12.22 -9.67 -15.38
N TRP A 107 -12.02 -10.97 -15.18
CA TRP A 107 -12.63 -11.68 -14.08
C TRP A 107 -11.91 -11.31 -12.78
N ILE A 108 -12.66 -10.80 -11.82
CA ILE A 108 -12.14 -10.38 -10.53
C ILE A 108 -12.97 -10.99 -9.40
N THR A 109 -12.34 -11.21 -8.26
CA THR A 109 -13.06 -11.50 -7.02
C THR A 109 -13.14 -10.21 -6.21
N ILE A 110 -14.34 -9.81 -5.80
CA ILE A 110 -14.59 -8.58 -5.06
C ILE A 110 -15.14 -8.86 -3.67
N ASN A 111 -14.84 -7.98 -2.74
CA ASN A 111 -15.49 -7.89 -1.44
C ASN A 111 -16.32 -6.60 -1.38
N TRP A 112 -17.61 -6.71 -1.10
CA TRP A 112 -18.46 -5.57 -0.78
C TRP A 112 -18.14 -5.05 0.61
N ASN A 113 -17.38 -3.96 0.72
CA ASN A 113 -16.85 -3.49 2.01
C ASN A 113 -17.94 -3.20 3.04
N ARG A 114 -19.10 -2.73 2.59
CA ARG A 114 -20.24 -2.43 3.47
C ARG A 114 -20.96 -3.68 4.00
N PHE A 115 -20.98 -4.76 3.21
CA PHE A 115 -21.75 -5.96 3.50
C PHE A 115 -20.88 -7.15 3.91
N GLY A 116 -19.56 -7.06 3.74
CA GLY A 116 -18.62 -8.17 3.95
C GLY A 116 -18.86 -9.35 3.00
N HIS A 117 -19.55 -9.14 1.88
CA HIS A 117 -19.90 -10.19 0.94
C HIS A 117 -18.83 -10.33 -0.14
N VAL A 118 -18.27 -11.54 -0.27
CA VAL A 118 -17.30 -11.88 -1.30
C VAL A 118 -18.00 -12.59 -2.45
N GLN A 119 -17.80 -12.09 -3.67
CA GLN A 119 -18.38 -12.70 -4.87
C GLN A 119 -17.48 -12.49 -6.09
N ARG A 120 -17.72 -13.28 -7.13
CA ARG A 120 -17.07 -13.10 -8.43
C ARG A 120 -17.74 -11.97 -9.20
N ALA A 121 -16.94 -11.17 -9.87
CA ALA A 121 -17.40 -10.09 -10.72
C ALA A 121 -16.65 -10.05 -12.05
N TRP A 122 -17.35 -9.60 -13.08
CA TRP A 122 -16.77 -9.15 -14.32
C TRP A 122 -16.55 -7.64 -14.23
N LEU A 123 -15.35 -7.20 -14.54
CA LEU A 123 -15.00 -5.79 -14.63
C LEU A 123 -14.65 -5.47 -16.08
N GLU A 124 -15.38 -4.56 -16.70
CA GLU A 124 -15.06 -4.08 -18.03
C GLU A 124 -13.69 -3.38 -18.06
N ALA A 125 -13.02 -3.42 -19.21
CA ALA A 125 -11.70 -2.84 -19.38
C ALA A 125 -11.70 -1.35 -19.01
N LEU A 126 -10.92 -1.01 -17.97
CA LEU A 126 -10.71 0.38 -17.58
C LEU A 126 -9.53 1.01 -18.33
N ALA A 127 -9.54 2.33 -18.42
CA ALA A 127 -8.41 3.10 -18.96
C ALA A 127 -7.13 2.92 -18.10
N GLU A 128 -7.27 2.68 -16.80
CA GLU A 128 -6.17 2.39 -15.89
C GLU A 128 -6.17 0.92 -15.46
N PRO A 129 -5.00 0.26 -15.39
CA PRO A 129 -4.92 -1.13 -14.97
C PRO A 129 -5.30 -1.27 -13.50
N ILE A 130 -6.23 -2.19 -13.22
CA ILE A 130 -6.64 -2.54 -11.85
C ILE A 130 -5.74 -3.64 -11.29
N TRP A 131 -5.43 -3.50 -10.00
CA TRP A 131 -4.58 -4.43 -9.27
C TRP A 131 -5.33 -5.06 -8.10
N ALA A 132 -4.99 -6.30 -7.75
CA ALA A 132 -5.44 -6.92 -6.51
C ALA A 132 -5.02 -6.07 -5.29
N GLY A 133 -5.92 -5.92 -4.33
CA GLY A 133 -5.77 -5.02 -3.17
C GLY A 133 -6.19 -3.57 -3.45
N SER A 134 -6.82 -3.28 -4.58
CA SER A 134 -7.41 -1.96 -4.85
C SER A 134 -8.83 -1.88 -4.29
N VAL A 135 -9.20 -0.73 -3.74
CA VAL A 135 -10.58 -0.36 -3.43
C VAL A 135 -11.12 0.45 -4.60
N LEU A 136 -12.25 0.04 -5.14
CA LEU A 136 -12.97 0.74 -6.20
C LEU A 136 -14.18 1.44 -5.61
N LEU A 137 -14.41 2.67 -6.07
CA LEU A 137 -15.64 3.41 -5.85
C LEU A 137 -16.53 3.19 -7.07
N ILE A 138 -17.63 2.48 -6.87
CA ILE A 138 -18.56 2.14 -7.95
C ILE A 138 -19.95 2.72 -7.70
N SER A 139 -20.70 2.97 -8.77
CA SER A 139 -22.15 3.06 -8.69
C SER A 139 -22.73 1.65 -8.70
N PRO A 140 -23.39 1.18 -7.64
CA PRO A 140 -24.04 -0.13 -7.67
C PRO A 140 -25.18 -0.13 -8.69
N ASP A 141 -25.22 -1.13 -9.56
CA ASP A 141 -26.29 -1.25 -10.57
C ASP A 141 -27.57 -1.80 -9.90
N PRO A 142 -28.65 -1.00 -9.82
CA PRO A 142 -29.91 -1.44 -9.23
C PRO A 142 -30.58 -2.56 -10.06
N GLY A 143 -30.18 -2.79 -11.31
CA GLY A 143 -30.61 -3.94 -12.10
C GLY A 143 -30.09 -5.27 -11.54
N GLN A 144 -28.92 -5.27 -10.89
CA GLN A 144 -28.24 -6.47 -10.42
C GLN A 144 -28.33 -6.67 -8.91
N VAL A 145 -28.29 -5.60 -8.12
CA VAL A 145 -28.32 -5.67 -6.66
C VAL A 145 -29.46 -4.80 -6.12
N ARG A 146 -30.41 -5.42 -5.43
CA ARG A 146 -31.55 -4.75 -4.79
C ARG A 146 -31.73 -5.21 -3.35
N PRO A 147 -32.14 -4.33 -2.43
CA PRO A 147 -32.49 -4.72 -1.08
C PRO A 147 -33.57 -5.82 -1.08
N GLY A 148 -33.35 -6.88 -0.29
CA GLY A 148 -34.30 -8.00 -0.16
C GLY A 148 -34.23 -9.06 -1.28
N MET A 149 -33.43 -8.85 -2.32
CA MET A 149 -33.17 -9.85 -3.36
C MET A 149 -31.90 -10.66 -3.03
N PRO A 150 -31.80 -11.92 -3.48
CA PRO A 150 -30.56 -12.67 -3.37
C PRO A 150 -29.44 -11.99 -4.18
N TRP A 151 -28.20 -12.17 -3.73
CA TRP A 151 -27.02 -11.70 -4.47
C TRP A 151 -26.92 -12.44 -5.82
N PRO A 152 -26.57 -11.73 -6.91
CA PRO A 152 -26.33 -12.39 -8.19
C PRO A 152 -25.10 -13.30 -8.10
N ALA A 153 -25.13 -14.42 -8.83
CA ALA A 153 -23.99 -15.35 -8.86
C ALA A 153 -22.71 -14.69 -9.41
N THR A 154 -22.89 -13.78 -10.37
CA THR A 154 -21.82 -12.98 -10.98
C THR A 154 -22.30 -11.54 -11.09
N TYR A 155 -21.48 -10.60 -10.66
CA TYR A 155 -21.77 -9.16 -10.77
C TYR A 155 -20.98 -8.53 -11.91
N PHE A 156 -21.64 -7.69 -12.70
CA PHE A 156 -21.04 -7.03 -13.85
C PHE A 156 -20.84 -5.54 -13.56
N ILE A 157 -19.59 -5.11 -13.65
CA ILE A 157 -19.16 -3.74 -13.42
C ILE A 157 -18.76 -3.14 -14.76
N GLN A 158 -19.55 -2.17 -15.23
CA GLN A 158 -19.20 -1.39 -16.40
C GLN A 158 -18.11 -0.37 -16.06
N ALA A 159 -17.28 -0.04 -17.04
CA ALA A 159 -16.20 0.91 -16.85
C ALA A 159 -16.73 2.31 -16.47
N SER A 160 -17.88 2.69 -17.03
CA SER A 160 -18.59 3.94 -16.74
C SER A 160 -19.10 4.05 -15.30
N TYR A 161 -19.28 2.92 -14.60
CA TYR A 161 -19.72 2.88 -13.21
C TYR A 161 -18.57 2.84 -12.21
N VAL A 162 -17.31 2.86 -12.65
CA VAL A 162 -16.14 2.99 -11.79
C VAL A 162 -15.68 4.45 -11.77
N PHE A 163 -15.83 5.12 -10.63
CA PHE A 163 -15.51 6.54 -10.52
C PHE A 163 -14.07 6.80 -10.09
N ALA A 164 -13.55 5.98 -9.17
CA ALA A 164 -12.22 6.14 -8.64
C ALA A 164 -11.70 4.82 -8.08
N TRP A 165 -10.39 4.74 -7.88
CA TRP A 165 -9.75 3.64 -7.18
C TRP A 165 -8.63 4.13 -6.26
N ALA A 166 -8.38 3.39 -5.19
CA ALA A 166 -7.32 3.66 -4.24
C ALA A 166 -6.71 2.36 -3.68
N PRO A 167 -5.43 2.35 -3.26
CA PRO A 167 -4.83 1.16 -2.67
C PRO A 167 -5.38 0.90 -1.25
N ALA A 168 -5.85 -0.34 -1.00
CA ALA A 168 -6.41 -0.73 0.30
C ALA A 168 -5.40 -0.63 1.45
N THR A 169 -4.12 -0.86 1.16
CA THR A 169 -3.02 -0.86 2.15
C THR A 169 -2.74 0.52 2.79
N VAL A 170 -3.27 1.60 2.22
CA VAL A 170 -3.14 2.98 2.73
C VAL A 170 -4.46 3.51 3.27
N SER A 171 -5.55 2.74 3.19
CA SER A 171 -6.84 3.12 3.78
C SER A 171 -6.59 3.67 5.17
N VAL A 172 -6.76 4.99 5.30
CA VAL A 172 -6.64 5.68 6.57
C VAL A 172 -7.63 4.96 7.48
N PRO A 173 -7.22 4.50 8.67
CA PRO A 173 -8.16 3.86 9.56
C PRO A 173 -9.31 4.85 9.76
N ARG A 174 -10.51 4.48 9.29
CA ARG A 174 -11.77 5.21 9.54
C ARG A 174 -12.04 5.43 11.04
N LEU A 175 -11.21 4.83 11.90
CA LEU A 175 -11.26 4.93 13.36
C LEU A 175 -10.20 5.88 13.96
N GLY A 176 -9.32 6.51 13.17
CA GLY A 176 -8.21 7.32 13.70
C GLY A 176 -8.50 8.83 13.82
N ARG A 177 -9.41 9.39 13.02
CA ARG A 177 -9.73 10.83 13.08
C ARG A 177 -10.76 11.18 14.16
N GLU A 178 -11.70 10.28 14.46
CA GLU A 178 -12.65 10.51 15.55
C GLU A 178 -12.02 10.28 16.94
N ALA A 179 -11.06 9.35 17.06
CA ALA A 179 -10.35 9.14 18.31
C ALA A 179 -9.45 10.33 18.70
N ILE A 180 -8.86 11.04 17.73
CA ILE A 180 -8.02 12.21 18.00
C ILE A 180 -8.88 13.48 18.20
N ALA A 181 -10.02 13.59 17.53
CA ALA A 181 -10.97 14.69 17.76
C ALA A 181 -11.72 14.55 19.11
N GLY A 182 -11.99 13.33 19.57
CA GLY A 182 -12.58 13.07 20.89
C GLY A 182 -11.62 13.26 22.06
N ALA A 183 -10.31 13.04 21.86
CA ALA A 183 -9.30 13.21 22.91
C ALA A 183 -8.91 14.68 23.17
N MET A 184 -9.35 15.63 22.33
CA MET A 184 -9.14 17.07 22.54
C MET A 184 -10.35 17.81 23.14
N ASN A 185 -11.45 17.09 23.44
CA ASN A 185 -12.68 17.67 23.97
C ASN A 185 -13.11 17.06 25.33
N PHE A 186 -12.13 16.77 26.20
CA PHE A 186 -12.39 16.70 27.64
C PHE A 186 -11.64 17.85 28.31
N LYS A 187 -12.37 18.95 28.50
CA LYS A 187 -12.10 19.95 29.55
C LYS A 187 -12.91 19.57 30.78
#